data_AF-A0A564WBL2-F1
#
_entry.id   AF-A0A564WBL2-F1
#
_cell.length_a   1.000
_cell.length_b   1.000
_cell.length_c   1.000
_cell.angle_alpha   90.00
_cell.angle_beta   90.00
_cell.angle_gamma   90.00
#
_symmetry.space_group_name_H-M   'P 1'
#
loop_
_entity.id
_entity.type
_entity.pdbx_description
1 polymer ?
#
loop_
_entity_poly.entity_id
_entity_poly.type
_entity_poly.pdbx_seq_one_letter_code
_entity_poly.pdbx_strand_id
1 'polypeptide(L)'
;MSNQTYLIDTNVVIHLEDNRAVNPAFSAFTSLAARHKVDIFVHEAARDDLCRDRDSERRRIALSKLNKFQTLAKVRGLTSATLQREFGLLAKANDVVDATLLHAVHIGAVDFLVTQDRGLHDRARRHSPELGRRVLYVADAVQLIRTTYEPSEPPIRFVEEVEAHTIPLTDAIFDSLREDYSGFNHWWTNKCIKQRRPCWIVEDDGIAGLIVRKDETGVNTDASQKFQKILKLCTFKVRPEKRGIKIGELLLKKALWFTQRNHYNLIYITVFSRHTSLIDLLEYYGFVHTATKEDGERIYEKIVSSEKLSSVVDESRFDTHRLNYPRFVIALDTKAFMVPIKENYHDTLYPDLRQQKQLDLFDPQGRSGGPRRPGNTIRKVYLCRAPSMLGEPGSLLFFYKGKSTLHPSQSITAIGILEDVQLAHSMKDLLHMTGGRSVYTEQDLERWQATASNPVKVINYLLAAYVEPPIELKQLQELGIVGAHPPQSIHNVARGKLELLLPLIDLGFAP
;
A
#
# COMPACT_ATOMS: atom_id res chain seq x y z
N MET A 1 18.97 23.36 -3.93
CA MET A 1 18.25 22.14 -3.51
C MET A 1 16.94 22.14 -4.28
N SER A 2 16.68 21.12 -5.10
CA SER A 2 15.40 21.03 -5.82
C SER A 2 14.37 20.52 -4.83
N ASN A 3 13.41 21.35 -4.44
CA ASN A 3 12.27 20.91 -3.67
C ASN A 3 11.39 19.99 -4.54
N GLN A 4 10.66 19.06 -3.92
CA GLN A 4 9.70 18.24 -4.65
C GLN A 4 8.65 19.12 -5.34
N THR A 5 8.19 18.67 -6.50
CA THR A 5 7.21 19.36 -7.33
C THR A 5 5.98 18.48 -7.56
N TYR A 6 4.80 19.05 -7.37
CA TYR A 6 3.53 18.32 -7.51
C TYR A 6 2.66 18.97 -8.57
N LEU A 7 2.12 18.17 -9.48
CA LEU A 7 1.10 18.56 -10.43
C LEU A 7 -0.27 18.17 -9.88
N ILE A 8 -1.21 19.10 -9.82
CA ILE A 8 -2.57 18.83 -9.39
C ILE A 8 -3.49 18.71 -10.61
N ASP A 9 -4.25 17.63 -10.66
CA ASP A 9 -5.35 17.49 -11.60
C ASP A 9 -6.51 18.41 -11.23
N THR A 10 -7.11 19.05 -12.24
CA THR A 10 -8.31 19.88 -12.14
C THR A 10 -9.44 19.30 -11.31
N ASN A 11 -9.67 17.98 -11.37
CA ASN A 11 -10.69 17.31 -10.57
C ASN A 11 -10.48 17.51 -9.06
N VAL A 12 -9.23 17.52 -8.61
CA VAL A 12 -8.89 17.75 -7.20
C VAL A 12 -9.21 19.18 -6.78
N VAL A 13 -9.04 20.15 -7.69
CA VAL A 13 -9.30 21.57 -7.42
C VAL A 13 -10.80 21.89 -7.47
N ILE A 14 -11.57 21.22 -8.33
CA ILE A 14 -13.00 21.50 -8.51
C ILE A 14 -13.81 20.98 -7.32
N HIS A 15 -13.45 19.82 -6.75
CA HIS A 15 -14.10 19.26 -5.56
C HIS A 15 -13.82 20.03 -4.25
N LEU A 16 -13.10 21.16 -4.30
CA LEU A 16 -12.73 21.93 -3.10
C LEU A 16 -13.86 22.72 -2.47
N GLU A 17 -14.85 23.15 -3.26
CA GLU A 17 -15.87 24.10 -2.78
C GLU A 17 -17.20 23.94 -3.55
N ASP A 18 -17.61 22.71 -3.87
CA ASP A 18 -19.06 22.47 -3.86
C ASP A 18 -19.60 22.95 -2.49
N ASN A 19 -20.87 23.31 -2.36
CA ASN A 19 -21.49 23.86 -1.12
C ASN A 19 -21.44 22.93 0.13
N ARG A 20 -20.50 21.98 0.20
CA ARG A 20 -20.14 21.09 1.28
C ARG A 20 -18.78 21.51 1.86
N ALA A 21 -18.53 21.17 3.12
CA ALA A 21 -17.29 21.50 3.80
C ALA A 21 -16.04 21.03 3.01
N VAL A 22 -14.99 21.87 2.99
CA VAL A 22 -13.70 21.61 2.32
C VAL A 22 -13.14 20.25 2.74
N ASN A 23 -12.69 19.43 1.77
CA ASN A 23 -12.05 18.15 2.07
C ASN A 23 -10.79 18.37 2.94
N PRO A 24 -10.75 17.87 4.20
CA PRO A 24 -9.64 18.10 5.13
C PRO A 24 -8.27 17.70 4.57
N ALA A 25 -8.22 16.67 3.73
CA ALA A 25 -6.97 16.18 3.15
C ALA A 25 -6.32 17.20 2.20
N PHE A 26 -7.09 17.94 1.41
CA PHE A 26 -6.52 18.93 0.49
C PHE A 26 -6.04 20.19 1.22
N SER A 27 -6.79 20.65 2.22
CA SER A 27 -6.36 21.75 3.08
C SER A 27 -5.02 21.41 3.75
N ALA A 28 -4.90 20.20 4.29
CA ALA A 28 -3.63 19.70 4.82
C ALA A 28 -2.53 19.67 3.74
N PHE A 29 -2.83 19.22 2.52
CA PHE A 29 -1.87 19.15 1.41
C PHE A 29 -1.28 20.54 1.08
N THR A 30 -2.14 21.53 0.85
CA THR A 30 -1.69 22.90 0.53
C THR A 30 -0.92 23.56 1.67
N SER A 31 -1.37 23.39 2.91
CA SER A 31 -0.70 23.93 4.10
C SER A 31 0.70 23.34 4.29
N LEU A 32 0.84 22.01 4.14
CA LEU A 32 2.13 21.33 4.22
C LEU A 32 3.05 21.71 3.07
N ALA A 33 2.52 21.80 1.85
CA ALA A 33 3.32 22.20 0.70
C ALA A 33 3.89 23.61 0.87
N ALA A 34 3.08 24.56 1.34
CA ALA A 34 3.53 25.91 1.65
C ALA A 34 4.59 25.93 2.78
N ARG A 35 4.38 25.15 3.85
CA ARG A 35 5.31 25.05 4.99
C ARG A 35 6.69 24.54 4.56
N HIS A 36 6.74 23.51 3.72
CA HIS A 36 7.98 22.86 3.28
C HIS A 36 8.51 23.40 1.94
N LYS A 37 7.93 24.50 1.43
CA LYS A 37 8.32 25.14 0.16
C LYS A 37 8.28 24.18 -1.04
N VAL A 38 7.33 23.26 -1.03
CA VAL A 38 7.05 22.32 -2.12
C VAL A 38 6.25 23.07 -3.19
N ASP A 39 6.72 23.03 -4.45
CA ASP A 39 6.05 23.73 -5.54
C ASP A 39 4.85 22.93 -6.05
N ILE A 40 3.74 23.63 -6.23
CA ILE A 40 2.49 23.08 -6.76
C ILE A 40 2.17 23.71 -8.10
N PHE A 41 1.97 22.86 -9.10
CA PHE A 41 1.66 23.22 -10.47
C PHE A 41 0.27 22.74 -10.89
N VAL A 42 -0.30 23.43 -11.87
CA VAL A 42 -1.45 23.02 -12.67
C VAL A 42 -1.04 23.01 -14.13
N HIS A 43 -1.42 21.98 -14.89
CA HIS A 43 -1.05 21.89 -16.29
C HIS A 43 -1.91 22.82 -17.16
N GLU A 44 -1.29 23.51 -18.13
CA GLU A 44 -1.98 24.40 -19.08
C GLU A 44 -3.08 23.66 -19.87
N ALA A 45 -2.84 22.41 -20.29
CA ALA A 45 -3.86 21.58 -20.94
C ALA A 45 -5.15 21.39 -20.12
N ALA A 46 -5.05 21.31 -18.80
CA ALA A 46 -6.21 21.18 -17.92
C ALA A 46 -6.95 22.52 -17.77
N ARG A 47 -6.23 23.64 -17.81
CA ARG A 47 -6.83 24.98 -17.89
C ARG A 47 -7.64 25.16 -19.18
N ASP A 48 -7.09 24.72 -20.31
CA ASP A 48 -7.77 24.81 -21.61
C ASP A 48 -9.04 23.97 -21.66
N ASP A 49 -9.05 22.83 -20.99
CA ASP A 49 -10.23 21.97 -20.89
C ASP A 49 -11.37 22.67 -20.15
N LEU A 50 -11.07 23.32 -19.03
CA LEU A 50 -12.04 24.13 -18.29
C LEU A 50 -12.56 25.34 -19.08
N CYS A 51 -11.74 25.92 -19.96
CA CYS A 51 -12.18 26.99 -20.85
C CYS A 51 -13.29 26.52 -21.81
N ARG A 52 -13.37 25.22 -22.10
CA ARG A 52 -14.39 24.59 -22.97
C ARG A 52 -15.67 24.21 -22.22
N ASP A 53 -15.75 24.44 -20.91
CA ASP A 53 -16.98 24.25 -20.15
C ASP A 53 -18.09 25.18 -20.67
N ARG A 54 -19.28 24.60 -20.87
CA ARG A 54 -20.46 25.30 -21.41
C ARG A 54 -21.13 26.19 -20.36
N ASP A 55 -20.91 25.91 -19.07
CA ASP A 55 -21.43 26.70 -17.96
C ASP A 55 -20.47 27.86 -17.64
N SER A 56 -20.91 29.08 -17.94
CA SER A 56 -20.10 30.30 -17.79
C SER A 56 -19.73 30.60 -16.34
N GLU A 57 -20.62 30.30 -15.38
CA GLU A 57 -20.36 30.53 -13.96
C GLU A 57 -19.39 29.48 -13.41
N ARG A 58 -19.61 28.20 -13.75
CA ARG A 58 -18.68 27.13 -13.35
C ARG A 58 -17.27 27.35 -13.90
N ARG A 59 -17.17 27.76 -15.16
CA ARG A 59 -15.89 28.12 -15.80
C ARG A 59 -15.19 29.27 -15.09
N ARG A 60 -15.91 30.35 -14.77
CA ARG A 60 -15.35 31.53 -14.07
C ARG A 60 -14.81 31.16 -12.69
N ILE A 61 -15.59 30.37 -11.93
CA ILE A 61 -15.21 29.89 -10.60
C ILE A 61 -13.98 28.99 -10.67
N ALA A 62 -13.97 28.00 -11.58
CA ALA A 62 -12.87 27.05 -11.73
C ALA A 62 -11.55 27.75 -12.15
N LEU A 63 -11.60 28.67 -13.13
CA LEU A 63 -10.42 29.41 -13.59
C LEU A 63 -9.86 30.33 -12.49
N SER A 64 -10.72 31.03 -11.75
CA SER A 64 -10.27 31.86 -10.62
C SER A 64 -9.54 31.04 -9.55
N LYS A 65 -9.89 29.76 -9.38
CA LYS A 65 -9.27 28.87 -8.41
C LYS A 65 -7.89 28.40 -8.87
N LEU A 66 -7.72 28.11 -10.16
CA LEU A 66 -6.43 27.66 -10.71
C LEU A 66 -5.37 28.76 -10.73
N ASN A 67 -5.77 30.04 -10.79
CA ASN A 67 -4.84 31.17 -10.74
C ASN A 67 -4.02 31.25 -9.45
N LYS A 68 -4.39 30.50 -8.39
CA LYS A 68 -3.61 30.40 -7.15
C LYS A 68 -2.35 29.54 -7.30
N PHE A 69 -2.26 28.73 -8.35
CA PHE A 69 -1.16 27.77 -8.55
C PHE A 69 -0.28 28.17 -9.74
N GLN A 70 0.98 27.75 -9.70
CA GLN A 70 1.89 27.95 -10.83
C GLN A 70 1.42 27.12 -12.04
N THR A 71 1.58 27.63 -13.26
CA THR A 71 1.16 26.89 -14.46
C THR A 71 2.34 26.20 -15.10
N LEU A 72 2.21 24.90 -15.37
CA LEU A 72 3.16 24.15 -16.19
C LEU A 72 2.74 24.24 -17.66
N ALA A 73 3.62 24.79 -18.50
CA ALA A 73 3.36 24.98 -19.93
C ALA A 73 3.39 23.66 -20.70
N LYS A 74 2.66 23.60 -21.82
CA LYS A 74 2.69 22.44 -22.72
C LYS A 74 4.06 22.24 -23.36
N VAL A 75 4.44 20.97 -23.55
CA VAL A 75 5.61 20.59 -24.34
C VAL A 75 5.36 20.97 -25.81
N ARG A 76 6.29 21.73 -26.41
CA ARG A 76 6.19 22.15 -27.81
C ARG A 76 6.29 20.92 -28.73
N GLY A 77 5.35 20.81 -29.67
CA GLY A 77 5.34 19.71 -30.65
C GLY A 77 4.79 18.37 -30.13
N LEU A 78 4.27 18.33 -28.90
CA LEU A 78 3.58 17.14 -28.39
C LEU A 78 2.28 16.93 -29.17
N THR A 79 2.14 15.80 -29.87
CA THR A 79 0.94 15.49 -30.66
C THR A 79 0.11 14.41 -29.97
N SER A 80 -1.21 14.40 -30.25
CA SER A 80 -2.11 13.35 -29.78
C SER A 80 -1.68 11.96 -30.26
N ALA A 81 -1.08 11.85 -31.44
CA ALA A 81 -0.54 10.60 -31.97
C ALA A 81 0.64 10.07 -31.14
N THR A 82 1.52 10.95 -30.65
CA THR A 82 2.61 10.57 -29.73
C THR A 82 2.03 10.07 -28.41
N LEU A 83 1.11 10.83 -27.82
CA LEU A 83 0.45 10.45 -26.56
C LEU A 83 -0.32 9.13 -26.67
N GLN A 84 -0.98 8.90 -27.80
CA GLN A 84 -1.74 7.66 -28.02
C GLN A 84 -0.83 6.44 -28.17
N ARG A 85 0.36 6.62 -28.76
CA ARG A 85 1.36 5.55 -28.87
C ARG A 85 1.92 5.16 -27.49
N GLU A 86 2.07 6.14 -26.61
CA GLU A 86 2.70 5.97 -25.30
C GLU A 86 1.67 5.51 -24.24
N PHE A 87 0.52 6.16 -24.14
CA PHE A 87 -0.47 5.95 -23.08
C PHE A 87 -1.74 5.21 -23.55
N GLY A 88 -1.75 4.68 -24.78
CA GLY A 88 -2.85 3.92 -25.35
C GLY A 88 -3.98 4.79 -25.91
N LEU A 89 -5.14 4.17 -26.16
CA LEU A 89 -6.27 4.82 -26.85
C LEU A 89 -6.74 6.11 -26.13
N LEU A 90 -6.93 7.18 -26.92
CA LEU A 90 -7.42 8.49 -26.48
C LEU A 90 -8.69 8.81 -27.27
N ALA A 91 -9.85 8.38 -26.77
CA ALA A 91 -11.11 8.51 -27.49
C ALA A 91 -11.79 9.86 -27.23
N LYS A 92 -11.54 10.45 -26.05
CA LYS A 92 -12.17 11.70 -25.59
C LYS A 92 -11.13 12.82 -25.44
N ALA A 93 -11.60 14.07 -25.48
CA ALA A 93 -10.74 15.23 -25.21
C ALA A 93 -10.07 15.14 -23.82
N ASN A 94 -10.81 14.67 -22.81
CA ASN A 94 -10.30 14.45 -21.46
C ASN A 94 -9.17 13.41 -21.43
N ASP A 95 -9.25 12.34 -22.24
CA ASP A 95 -8.17 11.34 -22.33
C ASP A 95 -6.86 11.98 -22.81
N VAL A 96 -6.93 12.98 -23.70
CA VAL A 96 -5.76 13.70 -24.19
C VAL A 96 -5.14 14.54 -23.07
N VAL A 97 -5.96 15.20 -22.25
CA VAL A 97 -5.50 15.97 -21.08
C VAL A 97 -4.82 15.03 -20.09
N ASP A 98 -5.48 13.93 -19.73
CA ASP A 98 -4.97 12.87 -18.87
C ASP A 98 -3.61 12.34 -19.33
N ALA A 99 -3.50 11.97 -20.61
CA ALA A 99 -2.23 11.52 -21.18
C ALA A 99 -1.16 12.62 -21.16
N THR A 100 -1.55 13.89 -21.32
CA THR A 100 -0.62 15.02 -21.22
C THR A 100 -0.11 15.19 -19.79
N LEU A 101 -0.98 15.05 -18.78
CA LEU A 101 -0.60 15.08 -17.36
C LEU A 101 0.39 13.95 -17.04
N LEU A 102 0.09 12.73 -17.51
CA LEU A 102 0.98 11.57 -17.34
C LEU A 102 2.32 11.77 -18.04
N HIS A 103 2.33 12.35 -19.25
CA HIS A 103 3.55 12.64 -19.98
C HIS A 103 4.44 13.65 -19.23
N ALA A 104 3.86 14.70 -18.64
CA ALA A 104 4.61 15.68 -17.84
C ALA A 104 5.34 15.02 -16.65
N VAL A 105 4.69 14.05 -16.00
CA VAL A 105 5.33 13.24 -14.96
C VAL A 105 6.40 12.33 -15.57
N HIS A 106 6.08 11.62 -16.65
CA HIS A 106 6.98 10.66 -17.30
C HIS A 106 8.33 11.29 -17.69
N ILE A 107 8.32 12.48 -18.31
CA ILE A 107 9.54 13.20 -18.71
C ILE A 107 10.27 13.89 -17.55
N GLY A 108 9.73 13.83 -16.33
CA GLY A 108 10.33 14.45 -15.14
C GLY A 108 10.15 15.97 -15.05
N ALA A 109 9.17 16.56 -15.76
CA ALA A 109 8.85 17.98 -15.63
C ALA A 109 8.26 18.32 -14.24
N VAL A 110 7.61 17.33 -13.62
CA VAL A 110 7.09 17.36 -12.25
C VAL A 110 7.38 16.02 -11.59
N ASP A 111 7.52 16.00 -10.26
CA ASP A 111 7.91 14.79 -9.54
C ASP A 111 6.72 13.86 -9.29
N PHE A 112 5.57 14.43 -8.91
CA PHE A 112 4.34 13.68 -8.61
C PHE A 112 3.11 14.32 -9.28
N LEU A 113 2.10 13.51 -9.58
CA LEU A 113 0.75 13.94 -9.99
C LEU A 113 -0.25 13.57 -8.90
N VAL A 114 -1.10 14.51 -8.51
CA VAL A 114 -2.15 14.32 -7.52
C VAL A 114 -3.51 14.33 -8.21
N THR A 115 -4.20 13.18 -8.18
CA THR A 115 -5.53 13.01 -8.79
C THR A 115 -6.41 12.07 -7.95
N GLN A 116 -7.72 12.29 -8.01
CA GLN A 116 -8.73 11.37 -7.48
C GLN A 116 -9.34 10.49 -8.59
N ASP A 117 -8.92 10.68 -9.84
CA ASP A 117 -9.42 9.92 -10.98
C ASP A 117 -8.76 8.54 -11.06
N ARG A 118 -9.56 7.51 -10.78
CA ARG A 118 -9.14 6.11 -10.88
C ARG A 118 -8.67 5.72 -12.29
N GLY A 119 -9.31 6.23 -13.34
CA GLY A 119 -8.92 5.95 -14.72
C GLY A 119 -7.50 6.41 -15.03
N LEU A 120 -7.09 7.54 -14.45
CA LEU A 120 -5.74 8.08 -14.60
C LEU A 120 -4.70 7.24 -13.85
N HIS A 121 -5.03 6.80 -12.64
CA HIS A 121 -4.24 5.82 -11.87
C HIS A 121 -4.05 4.50 -12.62
N ASP A 122 -5.12 3.95 -13.20
CA ASP A 122 -5.09 2.70 -13.98
C ASP A 122 -4.26 2.85 -15.27
N ARG A 123 -4.34 4.01 -15.93
CA ARG A 123 -3.53 4.30 -17.13
C ARG A 123 -2.05 4.41 -16.76
N ALA A 124 -1.70 5.07 -15.67
CA ALA A 124 -0.32 5.17 -15.18
C ALA A 124 0.27 3.81 -14.82
N ARG A 125 -0.49 2.97 -14.09
CA ARG A 125 -0.08 1.61 -13.70
C ARG A 125 0.18 0.70 -14.91
N ARG A 126 -0.65 0.79 -15.95
CA ARG A 126 -0.49 0.01 -17.19
C ARG A 126 0.72 0.44 -18.01
N HIS A 127 1.09 1.71 -17.96
CA HIS A 127 2.26 2.23 -18.67
C HIS A 127 3.57 1.73 -18.03
N SER A 128 3.77 1.99 -16.75
CA SER A 128 4.91 1.45 -16.01
C SER A 128 4.69 1.45 -14.49
N PRO A 129 5.27 0.49 -13.75
CA PRO A 129 5.22 0.49 -12.28
C PRO A 129 5.80 1.76 -11.65
N GLU A 130 6.79 2.37 -12.29
CA GLU A 130 7.41 3.62 -11.86
C GLU A 130 6.44 4.80 -11.98
N LEU A 131 5.79 4.96 -13.14
CA LEU A 131 4.84 6.05 -13.35
C LEU A 131 3.64 5.92 -12.42
N GLY A 132 3.12 4.70 -12.25
CA GLY A 132 2.04 4.42 -11.30
C GLY A 132 2.36 4.76 -9.84
N ARG A 133 3.64 4.84 -9.44
CA ARG A 133 4.05 5.29 -8.09
C ARG A 133 4.05 6.79 -7.93
N ARG A 134 4.19 7.51 -9.04
CA ARG A 134 4.27 8.98 -9.08
C ARG A 134 2.90 9.62 -9.21
N VAL A 135 1.84 8.84 -9.43
CA VAL A 135 0.45 9.28 -9.40
C VAL A 135 -0.16 8.93 -8.03
N LEU A 136 -0.59 9.95 -7.29
CA LEU A 136 -0.99 9.87 -5.89
C LEU A 136 -2.42 10.35 -5.69
N TYR A 137 -3.13 9.74 -4.74
CA TYR A 137 -4.32 10.37 -4.18
C TYR A 137 -3.91 11.54 -3.26
N VAL A 138 -4.84 12.48 -3.01
CA VAL A 138 -4.56 13.67 -2.18
C VAL A 138 -4.03 13.27 -0.79
N ALA A 139 -4.64 12.25 -0.17
CA ALA A 139 -4.22 11.79 1.14
C ALA A 139 -2.81 11.17 1.11
N ASP A 140 -2.46 10.42 0.05
CA ASP A 140 -1.11 9.86 -0.13
C ASP A 140 -0.07 10.96 -0.30
N ALA A 141 -0.42 12.04 -1.01
CA ALA A 141 0.45 13.20 -1.20
C ALA A 141 0.71 13.94 0.13
N VAL A 142 -0.31 14.13 0.97
CA VAL A 142 -0.17 14.65 2.34
C VAL A 142 0.80 13.80 3.14
N GLN A 143 0.60 12.48 3.13
CA GLN A 143 1.42 11.57 3.91
C GLN A 143 2.86 11.57 3.41
N LEU A 144 3.06 11.63 2.09
CA LEU A 144 4.39 11.69 1.49
C LEU A 144 5.15 12.94 1.95
N ILE A 145 4.52 14.12 1.93
CA ILE A 145 5.16 15.36 2.40
C ILE A 145 5.51 15.24 3.88
N ARG A 146 4.60 14.76 4.73
CA ARG A 146 4.88 14.57 6.16
C ARG A 146 6.04 13.61 6.41
N THR A 147 5.99 12.41 5.83
CA THR A 147 7.04 11.40 6.00
C THR A 147 8.39 11.87 5.45
N THR A 148 8.39 12.68 4.40
CA THR A 148 9.62 13.21 3.81
C THR A 148 10.23 14.29 4.69
N TYR A 149 9.48 15.34 5.03
CA TYR A 149 10.04 16.57 5.59
C TYR A 149 9.80 16.79 7.09
N GLU A 150 8.83 16.11 7.70
CA GLU A 150 8.60 16.21 9.15
C GLU A 150 9.45 15.13 9.84
N PRO A 151 10.39 15.48 10.74
CA PRO A 151 11.09 14.50 11.55
C PRO A 151 10.08 13.77 12.43
N SER A 152 9.77 12.53 12.10
CA SER A 152 8.93 11.68 12.93
C SER A 152 9.55 10.29 13.01
N GLU A 153 9.64 9.74 14.22
CA GLU A 153 9.72 8.28 14.31
C GLU A 153 8.46 7.73 13.64
N PRO A 154 8.58 6.79 12.68
CA PRO A 154 7.40 6.22 12.04
C PRO A 154 6.53 5.62 13.15
N PRO A 155 5.28 6.08 13.33
CA PRO A 155 4.46 5.63 14.44
C PRO A 155 4.26 4.13 14.29
N ILE A 156 4.59 3.40 15.36
CA ILE A 156 4.29 1.97 15.41
C ILE A 156 2.78 1.85 15.56
N ARG A 157 2.10 1.52 14.46
CA ARG A 157 0.65 1.33 14.46
C ARG A 157 0.36 -0.10 14.87
N PHE A 158 -0.56 -0.31 15.78
CA PHE A 158 -0.95 -1.65 16.19
C PHE A 158 -2.27 -2.01 15.52
N VAL A 159 -2.40 -3.26 15.07
CA VAL A 159 -3.72 -3.81 14.73
C VAL A 159 -4.21 -4.57 15.95
N GLU A 160 -5.13 -3.96 16.69
CA GLU A 160 -5.73 -4.57 17.87
C GLU A 160 -6.97 -5.35 17.48
N GLU A 161 -7.17 -6.50 18.14
CA GLU A 161 -8.41 -7.26 18.04
C GLU A 161 -9.29 -6.96 19.24
N VAL A 162 -10.48 -6.43 18.96
CA VAL A 162 -11.44 -5.96 19.97
C VAL A 162 -12.84 -6.47 19.65
N GLU A 163 -13.72 -6.50 20.64
CA GLU A 163 -15.14 -6.77 20.41
C GLU A 163 -15.88 -5.47 20.09
N ALA A 164 -16.86 -5.51 19.18
CA ALA A 164 -17.58 -4.31 18.71
C ALA A 164 -18.20 -3.44 19.82
N HIS A 165 -18.56 -4.02 20.98
CA HIS A 165 -19.15 -3.26 22.11
C HIS A 165 -18.15 -2.34 22.81
N THR A 166 -16.85 -2.59 22.65
CA THR A 166 -15.79 -1.76 23.22
C THR A 166 -15.58 -0.45 22.44
N ILE A 167 -16.09 -0.36 21.22
CA ILE A 167 -15.94 0.80 20.34
C ILE A 167 -17.11 1.77 20.58
N PRO A 168 -16.85 3.00 21.08
CA PRO A 168 -17.91 3.97 21.32
C PRO A 168 -18.62 4.36 20.03
N LEU A 169 -19.94 4.25 20.02
CA LEU A 169 -20.79 4.71 18.90
C LEU A 169 -20.61 6.19 18.58
N THR A 170 -20.06 6.99 19.51
CA THR A 170 -19.76 8.42 19.35
C THR A 170 -18.44 8.69 18.62
N ASP A 171 -17.64 7.66 18.31
CA ASP A 171 -16.38 7.84 17.59
C ASP A 171 -16.62 8.35 16.16
N ALA A 172 -15.81 9.32 15.73
CA ALA A 172 -15.90 9.97 14.43
C ALA A 172 -15.68 9.02 13.23
N ILE A 173 -15.08 7.84 13.44
CA ILE A 173 -14.95 6.83 12.37
C ILE A 173 -16.31 6.40 11.79
N PHE A 174 -17.36 6.49 12.61
CA PHE A 174 -18.72 6.15 12.21
C PHE A 174 -19.46 7.27 11.48
N ASP A 175 -19.00 8.52 11.52
CA ASP A 175 -19.75 9.67 10.98
C ASP A 175 -20.08 9.46 9.49
N SER A 176 -19.05 9.19 8.70
CA SER A 176 -19.25 8.89 7.27
C SER A 176 -19.92 7.54 6.99
N LEU A 177 -19.94 6.60 7.95
CA LEU A 177 -20.76 5.39 7.82
C LEU A 177 -22.25 5.68 8.06
N ARG A 178 -22.58 6.63 8.94
CA ARG A 178 -23.98 7.07 9.14
C ARG A 178 -24.51 7.85 7.93
N GLU A 179 -23.64 8.55 7.22
CA GLU A 179 -23.96 9.22 5.95
C GLU A 179 -24.28 8.21 4.83
N ASP A 180 -23.49 7.14 4.74
CA ASP A 180 -23.65 6.11 3.70
C ASP A 180 -24.81 5.14 4.00
N TYR A 181 -25.15 4.90 5.27
CA TYR A 181 -26.14 3.90 5.69
C TYR A 181 -27.21 4.47 6.65
N SER A 182 -28.44 4.64 6.14
CA SER A 182 -29.58 5.02 6.97
C SER A 182 -29.85 3.96 8.04
N GLY A 183 -29.79 4.34 9.32
CA GLY A 183 -29.99 3.41 10.44
C GLY A 183 -28.72 2.66 10.89
N PHE A 184 -27.52 3.11 10.48
CA PHE A 184 -26.24 2.51 10.89
C PHE A 184 -26.13 2.24 12.40
N ASN A 185 -26.51 3.20 13.26
CA ASN A 185 -26.42 3.03 14.71
C ASN A 185 -27.28 1.86 15.23
N HIS A 186 -28.45 1.64 14.62
CA HIS A 186 -29.33 0.53 14.95
C HIS A 186 -28.71 -0.80 14.49
N TRP A 187 -28.14 -0.82 13.28
CA TRP A 187 -27.40 -1.97 12.77
C TRP A 187 -26.20 -2.31 13.67
N TRP A 188 -25.38 -1.32 14.05
CA TRP A 188 -24.23 -1.51 14.93
C TRP A 188 -24.65 -2.11 16.27
N THR A 189 -25.68 -1.54 16.90
CA THR A 189 -26.20 -2.02 18.17
C THR A 189 -26.72 -3.46 18.07
N ASN A 190 -27.53 -3.76 17.05
CA ASN A 190 -28.20 -5.06 16.97
C ASN A 190 -27.36 -6.18 16.35
N LYS A 191 -26.49 -5.85 15.40
CA LYS A 191 -25.70 -6.83 14.65
C LYS A 191 -24.27 -6.91 15.16
N CYS A 192 -23.64 -5.81 15.53
CA CYS A 192 -22.25 -5.82 16.00
C CYS A 192 -22.16 -6.00 17.52
N ILE A 193 -22.79 -5.13 18.31
CA ILE A 193 -22.71 -5.13 19.78
C ILE A 193 -23.37 -6.39 20.36
N LYS A 194 -24.66 -6.63 20.08
CA LYS A 194 -25.40 -7.79 20.63
C LYS A 194 -24.80 -9.14 20.25
N GLN A 195 -24.18 -9.24 19.08
CA GLN A 195 -23.53 -10.47 18.60
C GLN A 195 -22.03 -10.53 18.92
N ARG A 196 -21.50 -9.55 19.65
CA ARG A 196 -20.07 -9.42 19.99
C ARG A 196 -19.14 -9.65 18.81
N ARG A 197 -19.43 -9.00 17.68
CA ARG A 197 -18.64 -9.22 16.47
C ARG A 197 -17.18 -8.80 16.70
N PRO A 198 -16.22 -9.65 16.33
CA PRO A 198 -14.82 -9.31 16.42
C PRO A 198 -14.50 -8.21 15.41
N CYS A 199 -13.65 -7.29 15.83
CA CYS A 199 -13.20 -6.14 15.07
C CYS A 199 -11.67 -6.09 15.08
N TRP A 200 -11.09 -5.61 13.98
CA TRP A 200 -9.71 -5.16 13.97
C TRP A 200 -9.69 -3.64 13.89
N ILE A 201 -8.99 -3.01 14.82
CA ILE A 201 -8.85 -1.55 14.84
C ILE A 201 -7.38 -1.16 14.69
N VAL A 202 -7.17 0.03 14.13
CA VAL A 202 -5.89 0.73 14.15
C VAL A 202 -6.13 2.06 14.86
N GLU A 203 -5.44 2.26 15.97
CA GLU A 203 -5.44 3.53 16.70
C GLU A 203 -4.30 4.43 16.23
N ASP A 204 -4.62 5.70 16.00
CA ASP A 204 -3.70 6.78 15.65
C ASP A 204 -4.42 8.13 15.89
N ASP A 205 -4.25 8.69 17.10
CA ASP A 205 -5.04 9.82 17.64
C ASP A 205 -6.56 9.57 17.58
N GLY A 206 -6.96 8.39 18.07
CA GLY A 206 -8.30 7.82 17.95
C GLY A 206 -8.37 6.69 16.92
N ILE A 207 -9.56 6.11 16.69
CA ILE A 207 -9.70 4.97 15.78
C ILE A 207 -9.54 5.43 14.32
N ALA A 208 -8.37 5.18 13.74
CA ALA A 208 -8.04 5.58 12.38
C ALA A 208 -8.50 4.56 11.33
N GLY A 209 -8.64 3.29 11.70
CA GLY A 209 -9.17 2.25 10.84
C GLY A 209 -9.95 1.18 11.59
N LEU A 210 -10.94 0.58 10.93
CA LEU A 210 -11.84 -0.43 11.48
C LEU A 210 -12.19 -1.46 10.41
N ILE A 211 -12.00 -2.74 10.74
CA ILE A 211 -12.65 -3.87 10.07
C ILE A 211 -13.60 -4.53 11.06
N VAL A 212 -14.86 -4.70 10.68
CA VAL A 212 -15.80 -5.61 11.35
C VAL A 212 -15.83 -6.90 10.56
N ARG A 213 -15.54 -8.04 11.19
CA ARG A 213 -15.54 -9.34 10.52
C ARG A 213 -16.61 -10.27 11.08
N LYS A 214 -17.04 -11.21 10.24
CA LYS A 214 -18.00 -12.25 10.60
C LYS A 214 -17.69 -13.53 9.82
N ASP A 215 -17.84 -14.67 10.48
CA ASP A 215 -17.78 -15.97 9.84
C ASP A 215 -19.12 -16.32 9.20
N GLU A 216 -19.06 -16.80 7.97
CA GLU A 216 -20.19 -17.22 7.17
C GLU A 216 -19.94 -18.58 6.53
N THR A 217 -21.03 -19.20 6.10
CA THR A 217 -21.03 -20.46 5.36
C THR A 217 -21.86 -20.29 4.10
N GLY A 218 -21.75 -21.21 3.15
CA GLY A 218 -22.49 -21.15 1.88
C GLY A 218 -24.01 -21.05 2.01
N VAL A 219 -24.57 -21.42 3.18
CA VAL A 219 -26.01 -21.33 3.46
C VAL A 219 -26.43 -19.93 3.94
N ASN A 220 -25.52 -19.14 4.52
CA ASN A 220 -25.81 -17.84 5.11
C ASN A 220 -24.76 -16.82 4.69
N THR A 221 -24.79 -16.45 3.41
CA THR A 221 -23.83 -15.51 2.82
C THR A 221 -24.38 -14.77 1.61
N ASP A 222 -23.97 -13.52 1.46
CA ASP A 222 -24.23 -12.70 0.26
C ASP A 222 -23.20 -12.98 -0.85
N ALA A 223 -22.14 -13.75 -0.56
CA ALA A 223 -21.14 -14.12 -1.55
C ALA A 223 -21.77 -14.86 -2.73
N SER A 224 -21.33 -14.55 -3.93
CA SER A 224 -21.73 -15.21 -5.18
C SER A 224 -21.27 -16.66 -5.15
N GLN A 225 -20.03 -16.90 -4.71
CA GLN A 225 -19.48 -18.23 -4.56
C GLN A 225 -19.78 -18.81 -3.17
N LYS A 226 -20.29 -20.03 -3.13
CA LYS A 226 -20.68 -20.71 -1.89
C LYS A 226 -19.58 -21.69 -1.45
N PHE A 227 -18.92 -21.36 -0.35
CA PHE A 227 -17.93 -22.21 0.31
C PHE A 227 -18.34 -22.55 1.74
N GLN A 228 -17.71 -23.56 2.32
CA GLN A 228 -18.01 -23.97 3.70
C GLN A 228 -17.54 -22.93 4.73
N LYS A 229 -16.37 -22.32 4.51
CA LYS A 229 -15.79 -21.35 5.45
C LYS A 229 -15.48 -20.02 4.75
N ILE A 230 -16.28 -19.01 5.05
CA ILE A 230 -16.24 -17.69 4.40
C ILE A 230 -15.98 -16.61 5.45
N LEU A 231 -15.05 -15.70 5.17
CA LEU A 231 -14.83 -14.50 5.99
C LEU A 231 -15.52 -13.30 5.32
N LYS A 232 -16.56 -12.76 5.96
CA LYS A 232 -17.17 -11.50 5.52
C LYS A 232 -16.53 -10.34 6.24
N LEU A 233 -16.00 -9.39 5.49
CA LEU A 233 -15.69 -8.05 5.99
C LEU A 233 -16.98 -7.22 5.93
N CYS A 234 -17.68 -7.12 7.05
CA CYS A 234 -18.97 -6.42 7.14
C CYS A 234 -18.80 -4.90 7.03
N THR A 235 -17.66 -4.40 7.46
CA THR A 235 -17.31 -2.98 7.38
C THR A 235 -15.80 -2.90 7.22
N PHE A 236 -15.34 -2.10 6.28
CA PHE A 236 -13.93 -1.73 6.14
C PHE A 236 -13.88 -0.22 6.03
N LYS A 237 -13.42 0.44 7.09
CA LYS A 237 -13.37 1.90 7.16
C LYS A 237 -11.99 2.39 7.55
N VAL A 238 -11.54 3.43 6.85
CA VAL A 238 -10.38 4.24 7.23
C VAL A 238 -10.84 5.70 7.26
N ARG A 239 -10.50 6.39 8.34
CA ARG A 239 -10.80 7.82 8.53
C ARG A 239 -10.23 8.63 7.35
N PRO A 240 -11.01 9.54 6.72
CA PRO A 240 -10.58 10.27 5.53
C PRO A 240 -9.21 10.95 5.65
N GLU A 241 -8.94 11.52 6.81
CA GLU A 241 -7.72 12.27 7.14
C GLU A 241 -6.49 11.34 7.22
N LYS A 242 -6.74 10.04 7.44
CA LYS A 242 -5.73 8.99 7.60
C LYS A 242 -5.67 8.04 6.39
N ARG A 243 -6.40 8.31 5.29
CA ARG A 243 -6.45 7.41 4.10
C ARG A 243 -5.11 7.25 3.38
N GLY A 244 -4.20 8.22 3.50
CA GLY A 244 -2.84 8.15 2.93
C GLY A 244 -1.82 7.42 3.80
N ILE A 245 -2.24 7.02 5.00
CA ILE A 245 -1.35 6.52 6.05
C ILE A 245 -1.09 5.01 5.91
N LYS A 246 -1.49 4.41 4.77
CA LYS A 246 -1.40 2.96 4.49
C LYS A 246 -2.10 2.08 5.55
N ILE A 247 -3.03 2.65 6.31
CA ILE A 247 -3.84 1.93 7.30
C ILE A 247 -4.73 0.89 6.61
N GLY A 248 -5.26 1.23 5.44
CA GLY A 248 -6.02 0.29 4.63
C GLY A 248 -5.19 -0.93 4.23
N GLU A 249 -3.97 -0.74 3.75
CA GLU A 249 -3.07 -1.83 3.39
C GLU A 249 -2.69 -2.69 4.62
N LEU A 250 -2.47 -2.07 5.77
CA LEU A 250 -2.21 -2.76 7.04
C LEU A 250 -3.40 -3.64 7.48
N LEU A 251 -4.61 -3.08 7.48
CA LEU A 251 -5.84 -3.80 7.82
C LEU A 251 -6.11 -4.94 6.83
N LEU A 252 -5.88 -4.72 5.54
CA LEU A 252 -6.03 -5.74 4.51
C LEU A 252 -4.99 -6.86 4.68
N LYS A 253 -3.73 -6.54 5.02
CA LYS A 253 -2.71 -7.54 5.38
C LYS A 253 -3.22 -8.45 6.49
N LYS A 254 -3.71 -7.85 7.59
CA LYS A 254 -4.26 -8.60 8.73
C LYS A 254 -5.40 -9.52 8.30
N ALA A 255 -6.33 -9.00 7.50
CA ALA A 255 -7.47 -9.78 7.00
C ALA A 255 -7.04 -10.96 6.13
N LEU A 256 -6.13 -10.74 5.17
CA LEU A 256 -5.65 -11.78 4.26
C LEU A 256 -4.82 -12.85 4.97
N TRP A 257 -3.93 -12.45 5.89
CA TRP A 257 -3.16 -13.39 6.70
C TRP A 257 -4.04 -14.20 7.65
N PHE A 258 -5.03 -13.56 8.28
CA PHE A 258 -6.00 -14.25 9.11
C PHE A 258 -6.80 -15.28 8.30
N THR A 259 -7.25 -14.89 7.10
CA THR A 259 -8.00 -15.76 6.18
C THR A 259 -7.18 -16.99 5.80
N GLN A 260 -5.92 -16.81 5.40
CA GLN A 260 -5.01 -17.90 5.04
C GLN A 260 -4.71 -18.82 6.22
N ARG A 261 -4.28 -18.26 7.35
CA ARG A 261 -3.83 -19.03 8.53
C ARG A 261 -4.97 -19.81 9.20
N ASN A 262 -6.20 -19.35 9.04
CA ASN A 262 -7.39 -20.02 9.57
C ASN A 262 -8.14 -20.84 8.49
N HIS A 263 -7.54 -21.07 7.32
CA HIS A 263 -8.09 -21.94 6.26
C HIS A 263 -9.51 -21.55 5.80
N TYR A 264 -9.80 -20.26 5.69
CA TYR A 264 -11.01 -19.81 5.00
C TYR A 264 -10.85 -20.03 3.49
N ASN A 265 -11.94 -20.39 2.82
CA ASN A 265 -11.94 -20.63 1.38
C ASN A 265 -12.19 -19.36 0.56
N LEU A 266 -12.85 -18.38 1.17
CA LEU A 266 -13.29 -17.15 0.53
C LEU A 266 -13.28 -16.02 1.55
N ILE A 267 -12.77 -14.87 1.14
CA ILE A 267 -12.98 -13.59 1.81
C ILE A 267 -13.74 -12.66 0.88
N TYR A 268 -14.73 -11.94 1.40
CA TYR A 268 -15.48 -10.97 0.59
C TYR A 268 -15.91 -9.74 1.37
N ILE A 269 -16.24 -8.69 0.64
CA ILE A 269 -16.70 -7.41 1.16
C ILE A 269 -17.78 -6.82 0.23
N THR A 270 -18.69 -6.06 0.80
CA THR A 270 -19.62 -5.22 0.04
C THR A 270 -19.26 -3.74 0.21
N VAL A 271 -19.25 -2.99 -0.89
CA VAL A 271 -18.78 -1.60 -0.90
C VAL A 271 -19.48 -0.80 -2.01
N PHE A 272 -19.86 0.43 -1.72
CA PHE A 272 -20.39 1.35 -2.74
C PHE A 272 -19.31 1.80 -3.73
N SER A 273 -19.69 2.00 -4.99
CA SER A 273 -18.80 2.42 -6.08
C SER A 273 -18.06 3.75 -5.82
N ARG A 274 -18.61 4.61 -4.94
CA ARG A 274 -17.99 5.89 -4.53
C ARG A 274 -16.70 5.72 -3.73
N HIS A 275 -16.43 4.55 -3.14
CA HIS A 275 -15.21 4.30 -2.36
C HIS A 275 -14.07 3.78 -3.23
N THR A 276 -13.64 4.60 -4.20
CA THR A 276 -12.64 4.25 -5.21
C THR A 276 -11.33 3.74 -4.61
N SER A 277 -10.77 4.43 -3.62
CA SER A 277 -9.48 4.03 -3.02
C SER A 277 -9.51 2.65 -2.35
N LEU A 278 -10.64 2.26 -1.72
CA LEU A 278 -10.76 0.93 -1.13
C LEU A 278 -10.91 -0.14 -2.21
N ILE A 279 -11.70 0.14 -3.26
CA ILE A 279 -11.87 -0.78 -4.38
C ILE A 279 -10.53 -1.01 -5.08
N ASP A 280 -9.78 0.05 -5.37
CA ASP A 280 -8.44 -0.04 -5.98
C ASP A 280 -7.50 -0.91 -5.14
N LEU A 281 -7.53 -0.74 -3.81
CA LEU A 281 -6.74 -1.55 -2.89
C LEU A 281 -7.15 -3.03 -2.96
N LEU A 282 -8.45 -3.32 -2.95
CA LEU A 282 -8.98 -4.69 -3.03
C LEU A 282 -8.58 -5.36 -4.35
N GLU A 283 -8.83 -4.70 -5.48
CA GLU A 283 -8.47 -5.22 -6.81
C GLU A 283 -6.96 -5.40 -6.98
N TYR A 284 -6.16 -4.48 -6.42
CA TYR A 284 -4.71 -4.60 -6.43
C TYR A 284 -4.21 -5.89 -5.74
N TYR A 285 -4.96 -6.41 -4.75
CA TYR A 285 -4.67 -7.69 -4.10
C TYR A 285 -5.57 -8.83 -4.58
N GLY A 286 -6.16 -8.71 -5.78
CA GLY A 286 -6.85 -9.79 -6.48
C GLY A 286 -8.25 -10.10 -5.97
N PHE A 287 -8.94 -9.14 -5.36
CA PHE A 287 -10.39 -9.22 -5.23
C PHE A 287 -11.04 -8.90 -6.58
N VAL A 288 -12.10 -9.62 -6.92
CA VAL A 288 -12.84 -9.46 -8.17
C VAL A 288 -14.28 -9.06 -7.87
N HIS A 289 -14.81 -8.11 -8.65
CA HIS A 289 -16.23 -7.77 -8.62
C HIS A 289 -17.05 -8.92 -9.19
N THR A 290 -17.94 -9.50 -8.38
CA THR A 290 -18.73 -10.70 -8.74
C THR A 290 -20.21 -10.40 -8.90
N ALA A 291 -20.75 -9.48 -8.10
CA ALA A 291 -22.16 -9.12 -8.11
C ALA A 291 -22.41 -7.69 -7.64
N THR A 292 -23.59 -7.16 -7.91
CA THR A 292 -24.06 -5.88 -7.35
C THR A 292 -25.41 -6.12 -6.69
N LYS A 293 -25.57 -5.66 -5.45
CA LYS A 293 -26.83 -5.73 -4.70
C LYS A 293 -27.84 -4.70 -5.22
N GLU A 294 -29.10 -4.90 -4.87
CA GLU A 294 -30.21 -4.00 -5.25
C GLU A 294 -30.02 -2.57 -4.71
N ASP A 295 -29.35 -2.43 -3.56
CA ASP A 295 -29.00 -1.15 -2.95
C ASP A 295 -27.81 -0.44 -3.63
N GLY A 296 -27.20 -1.07 -4.64
CA GLY A 296 -26.05 -0.53 -5.37
C GLY A 296 -24.69 -0.87 -4.76
N GLU A 297 -24.62 -1.62 -3.66
CA GLU A 297 -23.35 -2.14 -3.15
C GLU A 297 -22.77 -3.19 -4.10
N ARG A 298 -21.47 -3.08 -4.38
CA ARG A 298 -20.74 -4.07 -5.17
C ARG A 298 -20.11 -5.11 -4.26
N ILE A 299 -20.22 -6.38 -4.64
CA ILE A 299 -19.62 -7.51 -3.95
C ILE A 299 -18.25 -7.79 -4.57
N TYR A 300 -17.20 -7.72 -3.76
CA TYR A 300 -15.84 -8.07 -4.14
C TYR A 300 -15.41 -9.32 -3.39
N GLU A 301 -15.00 -10.34 -4.14
CA GLU A 301 -14.66 -11.67 -3.65
C GLU A 301 -13.21 -12.03 -3.97
N LYS A 302 -12.55 -12.73 -3.05
CA LYS A 302 -11.23 -13.32 -3.26
C LYS A 302 -11.21 -14.75 -2.73
N ILE A 303 -10.98 -15.70 -3.64
CA ILE A 303 -10.81 -17.11 -3.30
C ILE A 303 -9.45 -17.31 -2.64
N VAL A 304 -9.44 -18.05 -1.54
CA VAL A 304 -8.24 -18.39 -0.77
C VAL A 304 -8.16 -19.91 -0.70
N SER A 305 -7.45 -20.51 -1.65
CA SER A 305 -7.19 -21.96 -1.65
C SER A 305 -5.89 -22.27 -0.88
N SER A 306 -5.84 -23.41 -0.21
CA SER A 306 -4.60 -23.96 0.37
C SER A 306 -3.82 -24.86 -0.60
N GLU A 307 -4.41 -25.19 -1.76
CA GLU A 307 -3.78 -26.02 -2.78
C GLU A 307 -2.58 -25.32 -3.41
N LYS A 308 -1.78 -26.08 -4.17
CA LYS A 308 -0.64 -25.49 -4.89
C LYS A 308 -1.14 -24.50 -5.94
N LEU A 309 -0.59 -23.29 -5.93
CA LEU A 309 -0.92 -22.28 -6.93
C LEU A 309 -0.20 -22.60 -8.24
N SER A 310 -0.94 -22.70 -9.34
CA SER A 310 -0.37 -22.82 -10.68
C SER A 310 -0.09 -21.43 -11.27
N SER A 311 0.94 -21.34 -12.11
CA SER A 311 1.18 -20.14 -12.92
C SER A 311 0.05 -19.97 -13.94
N VAL A 312 -0.49 -18.76 -14.05
CA VAL A 312 -1.42 -18.40 -15.11
C VAL A 312 -0.63 -18.04 -16.37
N VAL A 313 -1.07 -18.51 -17.54
CA VAL A 313 -0.47 -18.17 -18.83
C VAL A 313 -0.66 -16.66 -19.09
N ASP A 314 0.37 -15.98 -19.60
CA ASP A 314 0.40 -14.54 -19.93
C ASP A 314 0.40 -13.54 -18.76
N GLU A 315 0.53 -13.98 -17.50
CA GLU A 315 0.75 -13.10 -16.35
C GLU A 315 2.22 -13.03 -15.95
N SER A 316 2.69 -11.85 -15.51
CA SER A 316 4.01 -11.75 -14.88
C SER A 316 4.01 -12.52 -13.56
N ARG A 317 5.14 -13.17 -13.21
CA ARG A 317 5.26 -13.93 -11.95
C ARG A 317 4.92 -13.07 -10.73
N PHE A 318 5.36 -11.82 -10.74
CA PHE A 318 5.02 -10.85 -9.71
C PHE A 318 3.50 -10.62 -9.61
N ASP A 319 2.81 -10.44 -10.74
CA ASP A 319 1.36 -10.24 -10.75
C ASP A 319 0.62 -11.47 -10.25
N THR A 320 1.02 -12.68 -10.67
CA THR A 320 0.44 -13.91 -10.13
C THR A 320 0.59 -13.96 -8.60
N HIS A 321 1.75 -13.61 -8.05
CA HIS A 321 1.94 -13.57 -6.60
C HIS A 321 1.12 -12.46 -5.92
N ARG A 322 1.10 -11.26 -6.49
CA ARG A 322 0.34 -10.11 -5.97
C ARG A 322 -1.16 -10.37 -5.95
N LEU A 323 -1.71 -10.88 -7.04
CA LEU A 323 -3.12 -11.22 -7.19
C LEU A 323 -3.52 -12.40 -6.30
N ASN A 324 -2.58 -13.26 -5.88
CA ASN A 324 -2.84 -14.38 -4.98
C ASN A 324 -2.35 -14.15 -3.54
N TYR A 325 -1.89 -12.94 -3.20
CA TYR A 325 -1.35 -12.61 -1.88
C TYR A 325 -2.26 -13.09 -0.73
N PRO A 326 -1.71 -13.71 0.33
CA PRO A 326 -0.28 -13.85 0.65
C PRO A 326 0.42 -15.03 -0.04
N ARG A 327 -0.26 -15.76 -0.92
CA ARG A 327 0.29 -16.93 -1.61
C ARG A 327 1.23 -16.52 -2.75
N PHE A 328 2.21 -17.37 -3.01
CA PHE A 328 3.16 -17.22 -4.10
C PHE A 328 3.50 -18.59 -4.69
N VAL A 329 4.03 -18.60 -5.92
CA VAL A 329 4.35 -19.82 -6.66
C VAL A 329 5.85 -20.08 -6.60
N ILE A 330 6.22 -21.33 -6.31
CA ILE A 330 7.59 -21.80 -6.45
C ILE A 330 7.69 -22.72 -7.67
N ALA A 331 8.13 -22.13 -8.78
CA ALA A 331 8.40 -22.81 -10.04
C ALA A 331 9.86 -23.29 -10.11
N LEU A 332 10.16 -24.11 -11.12
CA LEU A 332 11.50 -24.70 -11.29
C LEU A 332 12.61 -23.64 -11.46
N ASP A 333 12.24 -22.49 -12.00
CA ASP A 333 13.11 -21.36 -12.31
C ASP A 333 12.95 -20.19 -11.32
N THR A 334 12.16 -20.35 -10.24
CA THR A 334 12.02 -19.31 -9.21
C THR A 334 13.37 -19.06 -8.55
N LYS A 335 13.90 -17.84 -8.74
CA LYS A 335 15.11 -17.40 -8.06
C LYS A 335 14.80 -16.99 -6.62
N ALA A 336 15.69 -17.35 -5.71
CA ALA A 336 15.66 -16.95 -4.32
C ALA A 336 16.98 -16.28 -3.93
N PHE A 337 16.90 -15.27 -3.06
CA PHE A 337 18.05 -14.53 -2.58
C PHE A 337 17.98 -14.38 -1.07
N MET A 338 19.11 -14.52 -0.39
CA MET A 338 19.22 -14.20 1.03
C MET A 338 19.79 -12.79 1.18
N VAL A 339 19.07 -11.95 1.92
CA VAL A 339 19.35 -10.51 2.08
C VAL A 339 19.75 -10.25 3.53
N PRO A 340 21.05 -10.04 3.84
CA PRO A 340 21.48 -9.68 5.18
C PRO A 340 21.09 -8.24 5.51
N ILE A 341 20.45 -8.03 6.66
CA ILE A 341 20.03 -6.72 7.16
C ILE A 341 20.60 -6.47 8.56
N LYS A 342 21.12 -5.26 8.80
CA LYS A 342 21.60 -4.83 10.12
C LYS A 342 20.42 -4.54 11.06
N GLU A 343 20.60 -4.76 12.36
CA GLU A 343 19.57 -4.60 13.41
C GLU A 343 18.71 -3.35 13.24
N ASN A 344 19.31 -2.15 13.20
CA ASN A 344 18.54 -0.90 13.10
C ASN A 344 17.63 -0.84 11.87
N TYR A 345 18.10 -1.28 10.70
CA TYR A 345 17.28 -1.30 9.49
C TYR A 345 16.21 -2.39 9.55
N HIS A 346 16.52 -3.54 10.13
CA HIS A 346 15.57 -4.63 10.31
C HIS A 346 14.43 -4.19 11.22
N ASP A 347 14.73 -3.57 12.35
CA ASP A 347 13.73 -3.17 13.33
C ASP A 347 12.83 -2.03 12.82
N THR A 348 13.34 -1.16 11.92
CA THR A 348 12.51 -0.18 11.21
C THR A 348 11.62 -0.83 10.13
N LEU A 349 12.14 -1.82 9.40
CA LEU A 349 11.38 -2.51 8.35
C LEU A 349 10.39 -3.52 8.90
N TYR A 350 10.68 -4.12 10.05
CA TYR A 350 9.90 -5.17 10.68
C TYR A 350 9.68 -4.89 12.17
N PRO A 351 9.08 -3.74 12.54
CA PRO A 351 8.75 -3.44 13.94
C PRO A 351 7.94 -4.56 14.61
N ASP A 352 7.12 -5.29 13.86
CA ASP A 352 6.32 -6.45 14.32
C ASP A 352 7.16 -7.57 14.93
N LEU A 353 8.44 -7.67 14.54
CA LEU A 353 9.38 -8.69 15.00
C LEU A 353 10.30 -8.21 16.13
N ARG A 354 10.25 -6.92 16.46
CA ARG A 354 10.97 -6.39 17.62
C ARG A 354 10.30 -6.98 18.86
N GLN A 355 10.93 -7.96 19.50
CA GLN A 355 10.48 -8.41 20.82
C GLN A 355 10.67 -7.27 21.82
N GLN A 356 9.67 -6.41 21.99
CA GLN A 356 9.49 -5.67 23.23
C GLN A 356 8.96 -6.66 24.26
N LYS A 357 9.88 -7.38 24.92
CA LYS A 357 9.56 -7.92 26.25
C LYS A 357 9.08 -6.74 27.10
N GLN A 358 7.88 -6.86 27.68
CA GLN A 358 7.29 -5.95 28.69
C GLN A 358 6.56 -4.68 28.22
N LEU A 359 5.53 -4.78 27.36
CA LEU A 359 4.41 -3.82 27.41
C LEU A 359 3.09 -4.46 27.89
N ASP A 360 2.96 -5.79 27.82
CA ASP A 360 1.75 -6.49 28.32
C ASP A 360 1.68 -6.62 29.85
N LEU A 361 2.77 -6.42 30.59
CA LEU A 361 2.80 -6.61 32.06
C LEU A 361 2.65 -5.31 32.87
N PHE A 362 2.79 -4.14 32.24
CA PHE A 362 2.72 -2.83 32.91
C PHE A 362 2.00 -1.80 32.04
N ASP A 363 0.78 -2.09 31.61
CA ASP A 363 -0.21 -1.03 31.39
C ASP A 363 -0.90 -0.75 32.73
N PRO A 364 -0.60 0.36 33.43
CA PRO A 364 -1.23 0.68 34.71
C PRO A 364 -2.73 0.98 34.59
N GLN A 365 -3.28 1.03 33.37
CA GLN A 365 -4.68 1.35 33.13
C GLN A 365 -5.54 0.19 32.62
N GLY A 366 -4.98 -1.00 32.32
CA GLY A 366 -5.76 -2.21 32.03
C GLY A 366 -6.91 -2.01 31.03
N ARG A 367 -6.73 -1.16 30.00
CA ARG A 367 -7.82 -0.72 29.11
C ARG A 367 -7.86 -1.37 27.72
N SER A 368 -6.89 -2.21 27.35
CA SER A 368 -6.95 -3.00 26.10
C SER A 368 -6.57 -4.46 26.35
N GLY A 369 -7.55 -5.36 26.30
CA GLY A 369 -7.38 -6.80 26.55
C GLY A 369 -7.10 -7.62 25.28
N GLY A 370 -6.03 -7.31 24.55
CA GLY A 370 -5.65 -8.09 23.36
C GLY A 370 -4.18 -7.92 22.97
N PRO A 371 -3.56 -8.89 22.25
CA PRO A 371 -2.17 -8.81 21.84
C PRO A 371 -1.96 -7.66 20.85
N ARG A 372 -1.25 -6.61 21.30
CA ARG A 372 -0.84 -5.49 20.45
C ARG A 372 0.32 -5.91 19.56
N ARG A 373 0.07 -6.11 18.26
CA ARG A 373 1.14 -6.34 17.28
C ARG A 373 1.40 -5.07 16.46
N PRO A 374 2.65 -4.57 16.43
CA PRO A 374 3.04 -3.56 15.46
C PRO A 374 2.59 -3.97 14.06
N GLY A 375 2.31 -2.98 13.23
CA GLY A 375 1.57 -3.13 12.01
C GLY A 375 2.34 -2.55 10.83
N ASN A 376 3.00 -3.43 10.10
CA ASN A 376 3.61 -3.09 8.81
C ASN A 376 2.68 -3.20 7.61
N THR A 377 2.97 -2.44 6.56
CA THR A 377 2.31 -2.55 5.25
C THR A 377 2.84 -3.74 4.46
N ILE A 378 2.07 -4.16 3.44
CA ILE A 378 2.44 -5.28 2.58
C ILE A 378 3.65 -4.87 1.72
N ARG A 379 3.58 -3.73 1.05
CA ARG A 379 4.65 -3.21 0.20
C ARG A 379 5.72 -2.54 1.05
N LYS A 380 6.98 -2.83 0.72
CA LYS A 380 8.16 -2.33 1.41
C LYS A 380 9.25 -1.94 0.42
N VAL A 381 10.13 -1.05 0.91
CA VAL A 381 11.29 -0.55 0.17
C VAL A 381 12.53 -0.80 1.01
N TYR A 382 13.54 -1.45 0.44
CA TYR A 382 14.83 -1.67 1.06
C TYR A 382 15.94 -0.99 0.26
N LEU A 383 16.78 -0.22 0.94
CA LEU A 383 17.91 0.50 0.35
C LEU A 383 19.22 -0.22 0.66
N CYS A 384 20.05 -0.45 -0.37
CA CYS A 384 21.39 -0.99 -0.16
C CYS A 384 22.38 -0.62 -1.27
N ARG A 385 23.65 -0.99 -1.08
CA ARG A 385 24.73 -0.92 -2.09
C ARG A 385 25.32 -2.30 -2.40
N ALA A 386 24.59 -3.37 -2.13
CA ALA A 386 25.07 -4.71 -2.42
C ALA A 386 25.36 -4.83 -3.92
N PRO A 387 26.53 -5.33 -4.34
CA PRO A 387 26.89 -5.44 -5.77
C PRO A 387 26.03 -6.48 -6.51
N SER A 388 25.39 -7.37 -5.76
CA SER A 388 24.66 -8.52 -6.28
C SER A 388 23.50 -8.14 -7.18
N MET A 389 23.42 -8.77 -8.34
CA MET A 389 22.27 -8.67 -9.24
C MET A 389 21.15 -9.54 -8.70
N LEU A 390 20.04 -8.90 -8.30
CA LEU A 390 18.81 -9.60 -7.96
C LEU A 390 18.15 -10.16 -9.24
N GLY A 391 17.20 -11.05 -9.05
CA GLY A 391 16.46 -11.67 -10.14
C GLY A 391 15.35 -10.78 -10.70
N GLU A 392 14.54 -11.38 -11.56
CA GLU A 392 13.33 -10.80 -12.12
C GLU A 392 12.23 -10.59 -11.05
N PRO A 393 11.26 -9.69 -11.31
CA PRO A 393 10.06 -9.56 -10.49
C PRO A 393 9.39 -10.91 -10.22
N GLY A 394 8.99 -11.14 -8.97
CA GLY A 394 8.49 -12.42 -8.46
C GLY A 394 9.55 -13.31 -7.80
N SER A 395 10.84 -12.94 -7.87
CA SER A 395 11.90 -13.63 -7.11
C SER A 395 11.67 -13.55 -5.60
N LEU A 396 12.08 -14.59 -4.85
CA LEU A 396 11.95 -14.63 -3.40
C LEU A 396 13.14 -13.96 -2.70
N LEU A 397 12.86 -13.20 -1.64
CA LEU A 397 13.84 -12.54 -0.78
C LEU A 397 13.72 -13.07 0.64
N PHE A 398 14.74 -13.75 1.15
CA PHE A 398 14.81 -14.21 2.53
C PHE A 398 15.63 -13.22 3.35
N PHE A 399 14.96 -12.49 4.24
CA PHE A 399 15.60 -11.46 5.05
C PHE A 399 16.24 -12.06 6.30
N TYR A 400 17.57 -12.02 6.31
CA TYR A 400 18.42 -12.49 7.40
C TYR A 400 18.82 -11.32 8.30
N LYS A 401 18.32 -11.29 9.53
CA LYS A 401 18.77 -10.31 10.53
C LYS A 401 20.17 -10.70 10.98
N GLY A 402 21.11 -9.78 10.81
CA GLY A 402 22.49 -9.94 11.26
C GLY A 402 22.61 -10.05 12.78
N LYS A 403 23.84 -9.96 13.29
CA LYS A 403 24.07 -9.93 14.74
C LYS A 403 23.35 -8.71 15.33
N SER A 404 22.49 -8.97 16.30
CA SER A 404 21.71 -7.98 17.04
C SER A 404 21.80 -8.22 18.54
N THR A 405 21.52 -7.17 19.30
CA THR A 405 21.43 -7.21 20.76
C THR A 405 20.15 -7.89 21.24
N LEU A 406 19.05 -7.69 20.51
CA LEU A 406 17.76 -8.29 20.81
C LEU A 406 17.48 -9.50 19.91
N HIS A 407 16.73 -10.48 20.42
CA HIS A 407 16.18 -11.55 19.60
C HIS A 407 15.05 -11.01 18.70
N PRO A 408 14.88 -11.53 17.47
CA PRO A 408 15.74 -12.52 16.81
C PRO A 408 17.11 -11.94 16.42
N SER A 409 18.17 -12.75 16.53
CA SER A 409 19.55 -12.41 16.14
C SER A 409 20.09 -13.49 15.23
N GLN A 410 20.87 -13.11 14.21
CA GLN A 410 21.51 -14.07 13.28
C GLN A 410 20.55 -15.12 12.71
N SER A 411 19.39 -14.69 12.21
CA SER A 411 18.30 -15.59 11.78
C SER A 411 17.53 -15.05 10.57
N ILE A 412 16.92 -15.95 9.80
CA ILE A 412 15.92 -15.58 8.79
C ILE A 412 14.60 -15.32 9.50
N THR A 413 14.00 -14.18 9.16
CA THR A 413 12.88 -13.63 9.93
C THR A 413 11.68 -13.22 9.07
N ALA A 414 11.90 -12.92 7.79
CA ALA A 414 10.85 -12.51 6.88
C ALA A 414 11.13 -13.00 5.44
N ILE A 415 10.06 -13.19 4.68
CA ILE A 415 10.10 -13.47 3.25
C ILE A 415 9.48 -12.29 2.51
N GLY A 416 10.17 -11.82 1.48
CA GLY A 416 9.69 -10.86 0.51
C GLY A 416 9.53 -11.46 -0.88
N ILE A 417 8.68 -10.84 -1.69
CA ILE A 417 8.54 -11.11 -3.12
C ILE A 417 8.99 -9.86 -3.86
N LEU A 418 10.04 -9.99 -4.66
CA LEU A 418 10.64 -8.89 -5.40
C LEU A 418 9.63 -8.27 -6.37
N GLU A 419 9.39 -6.97 -6.26
CA GLU A 419 8.56 -6.19 -7.18
C GLU A 419 9.43 -5.61 -8.30
N ASP A 420 10.45 -4.82 -7.93
CA ASP A 420 11.43 -4.29 -8.86
C ASP A 420 12.71 -3.85 -8.13
N VAL A 421 13.74 -3.55 -8.93
CA VAL A 421 15.01 -3.00 -8.47
C VAL A 421 15.36 -1.81 -9.34
N GLN A 422 15.66 -0.69 -8.70
CA GLN A 422 16.06 0.55 -9.37
C GLN A 422 17.37 1.07 -8.78
N LEU A 423 18.11 1.87 -9.56
CA LEU A 423 19.33 2.53 -9.10
C LEU A 423 19.06 4.03 -8.98
N ALA A 424 19.11 4.54 -7.77
CA ALA A 424 19.05 5.96 -7.49
C ALA A 424 20.43 6.58 -7.65
N HIS A 425 20.58 7.51 -8.59
CA HIS A 425 21.82 8.24 -8.88
C HIS A 425 21.85 9.62 -8.23
N SER A 426 20.77 10.02 -7.54
CA SER A 426 20.67 11.29 -6.86
C SER A 426 19.74 11.22 -5.64
N MET A 427 19.78 12.25 -4.78
CA MET A 427 18.80 12.42 -3.70
C MET A 427 17.36 12.53 -4.24
N LYS A 428 17.20 13.21 -5.38
CA LYS A 428 15.91 13.34 -6.05
C LYS A 428 15.38 11.97 -6.50
N ASP A 429 16.25 11.13 -7.04
CA ASP A 429 15.89 9.75 -7.41
C ASP A 429 15.45 8.96 -6.18
N LEU A 430 16.19 9.04 -5.06
CA LEU A 430 15.81 8.38 -3.81
C LEU A 430 14.41 8.81 -3.34
N LEU A 431 14.11 10.11 -3.38
CA LEU A 431 12.79 10.63 -3.02
C LEU A 431 11.69 10.09 -3.95
N HIS A 432 11.95 10.03 -5.26
CA HIS A 432 10.99 9.53 -6.25
C HIS A 432 10.75 8.02 -6.11
N MET A 433 11.84 7.25 -6.03
CA MET A 433 11.81 5.79 -6.05
C MET A 433 11.28 5.20 -4.75
N THR A 434 11.47 5.89 -3.62
CA THR A 434 10.96 5.49 -2.31
C THR A 434 9.59 6.10 -1.99
N GLY A 435 9.13 7.04 -2.83
CA GLY A 435 7.92 7.84 -2.66
C GLY A 435 6.67 7.00 -2.35
N GLY A 436 5.90 7.48 -1.37
CA GLY A 436 4.63 6.89 -0.92
C GLY A 436 4.75 5.56 -0.18
N ARG A 437 5.94 4.92 -0.12
CA ARG A 437 6.11 3.56 0.43
C ARG A 437 7.26 3.40 1.43
N SER A 438 8.16 4.37 1.47
CA SER A 438 9.28 4.49 2.40
C SER A 438 8.87 4.61 3.87
N VAL A 439 9.75 4.15 4.74
CA VAL A 439 9.83 4.51 6.18
C VAL A 439 10.97 5.49 6.45
N TYR A 440 11.78 5.80 5.43
CA TYR A 440 12.92 6.71 5.48
C TYR A 440 12.45 8.16 5.37
N THR A 441 12.96 9.00 6.26
CA THR A 441 12.83 10.47 6.19
C THR A 441 13.81 11.04 5.16
N GLU A 442 13.66 12.33 4.79
CA GLU A 442 14.65 13.03 3.97
C GLU A 442 16.06 12.91 4.57
N GLN A 443 16.20 13.10 5.88
CA GLN A 443 17.48 12.98 6.58
C GLN A 443 18.08 11.56 6.45
N ASP A 444 17.26 10.52 6.50
CA ASP A 444 17.72 9.14 6.29
C ASP A 444 18.17 8.90 4.85
N LEU A 445 17.47 9.48 3.88
CA LEU A 445 17.82 9.39 2.46
C LEU A 445 19.09 10.19 2.13
N GLU A 446 19.28 11.36 2.74
CA GLU A 446 20.50 12.16 2.59
C GLU A 446 21.75 11.42 3.06
N ARG A 447 21.66 10.65 4.15
CA ARG A 447 22.78 9.80 4.65
C ARG A 447 23.26 8.78 3.63
N TRP A 448 22.41 8.38 2.68
CA TRP A 448 22.83 7.48 1.63
C TRP A 448 23.75 8.14 0.61
N GLN A 449 23.74 9.46 0.45
CA GLN A 449 24.62 10.19 -0.48
C GLN A 449 24.64 9.55 -1.89
N ALA A 450 23.46 9.34 -2.47
CA ALA A 450 23.33 8.78 -3.82
C ALA A 450 23.97 9.73 -4.86
N THR A 451 24.85 9.19 -5.69
CA THR A 451 25.52 9.91 -6.78
C THR A 451 25.58 9.05 -8.03
N ALA A 452 25.81 9.66 -9.20
CA ALA A 452 25.95 8.93 -10.46
C ALA A 452 27.07 7.88 -10.42
N SER A 453 28.19 8.20 -9.76
CA SER A 453 29.34 7.31 -9.58
C SER A 453 29.18 6.28 -8.47
N ASN A 454 28.24 6.49 -7.53
CA ASN A 454 27.97 5.60 -6.41
C ASN A 454 26.46 5.50 -6.13
N PRO A 455 25.70 4.88 -7.05
CA PRO A 455 24.26 4.80 -6.94
C PRO A 455 23.81 3.92 -5.78
N VAL A 456 22.58 4.14 -5.34
CA VAL A 456 21.93 3.36 -4.28
C VAL A 456 20.89 2.46 -4.91
N LYS A 457 20.91 1.18 -4.56
CA LYS A 457 19.92 0.22 -5.01
C LYS A 457 18.65 0.35 -4.18
N VAL A 458 17.53 0.59 -4.86
CA VAL A 458 16.18 0.66 -4.29
C VAL A 458 15.45 -0.63 -4.66
N ILE A 459 15.16 -1.46 -3.65
CA ILE A 459 14.53 -2.77 -3.83
C ILE A 459 13.10 -2.68 -3.30
N ASN A 460 12.11 -2.75 -4.19
CA ASN A 460 10.71 -2.82 -3.78
C ASN A 460 10.26 -4.29 -3.72
N TYR A 461 9.47 -4.62 -2.71
CA TYR A 461 8.98 -5.98 -2.52
C TYR A 461 7.68 -6.04 -1.73
N LEU A 462 6.95 -7.15 -1.86
CA LEU A 462 5.81 -7.48 -0.98
C LEU A 462 6.33 -8.32 0.19
N LEU A 463 6.02 -7.94 1.43
CA LEU A 463 6.19 -8.79 2.61
C LEU A 463 5.21 -9.95 2.53
N ALA A 464 5.70 -11.15 2.21
CA ALA A 464 4.89 -12.35 2.01
C ALA A 464 4.56 -13.04 3.34
N ALA A 465 5.57 -13.25 4.19
CA ALA A 465 5.42 -13.94 5.46
C ALA A 465 6.47 -13.51 6.48
N TYR A 466 6.15 -13.67 7.76
CA TYR A 466 7.14 -13.77 8.82
C TYR A 466 7.50 -15.23 9.06
N VAL A 467 8.74 -15.47 9.44
CA VAL A 467 9.25 -16.81 9.75
C VAL A 467 9.20 -17.00 11.26
N GLU A 468 8.24 -17.81 11.71
CA GLU A 468 7.98 -18.07 13.13
C GLU A 468 7.91 -19.59 13.38
N PRO A 469 8.83 -20.19 14.15
CA PRO A 469 10.00 -19.54 14.76
C PRO A 469 11.04 -19.09 13.71
N PRO A 470 11.83 -18.03 13.98
CA PRO A 470 12.93 -17.62 13.11
C PRO A 470 13.95 -18.75 12.89
N ILE A 471 14.47 -18.87 11.67
CA ILE A 471 15.46 -19.92 11.34
C ILE A 471 16.85 -19.39 11.69
N GLU A 472 17.45 -19.93 12.75
CA GLU A 472 18.74 -19.49 13.28
C GLU A 472 19.93 -19.91 12.41
N LEU A 473 21.03 -19.16 12.49
CA LEU A 473 22.27 -19.45 11.78
C LEU A 473 22.74 -20.90 11.99
N LYS A 474 22.63 -21.42 13.21
CA LYS A 474 23.04 -22.79 13.54
C LYS A 474 22.28 -23.81 12.69
N GLN A 475 20.96 -23.66 12.59
CA GLN A 475 20.12 -24.53 11.77
C GLN A 475 20.44 -24.39 10.27
N LEU A 476 20.70 -23.16 9.79
CA LEU A 476 21.11 -22.93 8.41
C LEU A 476 22.46 -23.59 8.08
N GLN A 477 23.38 -23.66 9.05
CA GLN A 477 24.68 -24.31 8.91
C GLN A 477 24.56 -25.82 8.92
N GLU A 478 23.76 -26.38 9.83
CA GLU A 478 23.48 -27.82 9.91
C GLU A 478 22.86 -28.37 8.62
N LEU A 479 22.02 -27.57 7.95
CA LEU A 479 21.41 -27.91 6.66
C LEU A 479 22.30 -27.57 5.45
N GLY A 480 23.50 -27.03 5.65
CA GLY A 480 24.40 -26.63 4.57
C GLY A 480 23.87 -25.47 3.70
N ILE A 481 22.83 -24.77 4.16
CA ILE A 481 22.25 -23.62 3.46
C ILE A 481 23.24 -22.45 3.49
N VAL A 482 23.87 -22.20 4.64
CA VAL A 482 24.93 -21.19 4.84
C VAL A 482 26.23 -21.89 5.27
N GLY A 483 27.37 -21.32 4.87
CA GLY A 483 28.68 -21.83 5.30
C GLY A 483 29.04 -21.47 6.75
N ALA A 484 30.32 -21.62 7.10
CA ALA A 484 30.82 -21.32 8.45
C ALA A 484 30.58 -19.87 8.90
N HIS A 485 30.47 -18.93 7.94
CA HIS A 485 30.23 -17.51 8.20
C HIS A 485 28.86 -17.06 7.69
N PRO A 486 28.17 -16.16 8.42
CA PRO A 486 26.91 -15.59 7.97
C PRO A 486 27.12 -14.72 6.73
N PRO A 487 26.09 -14.58 5.89
CA PRO A 487 26.19 -13.80 4.66
C PRO A 487 26.44 -12.32 4.94
N GLN A 488 27.43 -11.75 4.25
CA GLN A 488 27.78 -10.33 4.35
C GLN A 488 27.20 -9.49 3.20
N SER A 489 26.75 -10.14 2.13
CA SER A 489 26.09 -9.53 0.98
C SER A 489 24.89 -10.36 0.54
N ILE A 490 24.06 -9.75 -0.32
CA ILE A 490 22.96 -10.45 -0.97
C ILE A 490 23.55 -11.59 -1.81
N HIS A 491 23.05 -12.81 -1.67
CA HIS A 491 23.50 -13.93 -2.49
C HIS A 491 22.34 -14.82 -2.91
N ASN A 492 22.51 -15.50 -4.04
CA ASN A 492 21.52 -16.43 -4.55
C ASN A 492 21.45 -17.67 -3.65
N VAL A 493 20.23 -18.08 -3.31
CA VAL A 493 19.95 -19.35 -2.64
C VAL A 493 19.73 -20.39 -3.73
N ALA A 494 20.72 -21.28 -3.90
CA ALA A 494 20.63 -22.36 -4.88
C ALA A 494 19.39 -23.21 -4.63
N ARG A 495 18.80 -23.76 -5.70
CA ARG A 495 17.54 -24.48 -5.64
C ARG A 495 17.49 -25.60 -4.61
N GLY A 496 18.51 -26.46 -4.56
CA GLY A 496 18.54 -27.54 -3.56
C GLY A 496 18.50 -27.02 -2.11
N LYS A 497 19.05 -25.83 -1.85
CA LYS A 497 18.97 -25.17 -0.54
C LYS A 497 17.60 -24.55 -0.28
N LEU A 498 16.94 -24.04 -1.32
CA LEU A 498 15.58 -23.52 -1.23
C LEU A 498 14.58 -24.64 -0.88
N GLU A 499 14.72 -25.81 -1.50
CA GLU A 499 13.89 -27.00 -1.21
C GLU A 499 14.06 -27.50 0.24
N LEU A 500 15.23 -27.27 0.87
CA LEU A 500 15.46 -27.53 2.29
C LEU A 500 14.93 -26.42 3.21
N LEU A 501 14.89 -25.18 2.73
CA LEU A 501 14.50 -24.01 3.53
C LEU A 501 12.99 -23.89 3.71
N LEU A 502 12.22 -24.12 2.64
CA LEU A 502 10.77 -23.90 2.62
C LEU A 502 9.98 -24.76 3.61
N PRO A 503 10.28 -26.06 3.80
CA PRO A 503 9.55 -26.90 4.76
C PRO A 503 9.68 -26.44 6.22
N LEU A 504 10.66 -25.58 6.52
CA LEU A 504 10.87 -25.02 7.86
C LEU A 504 9.96 -23.83 8.17
N ILE A 505 9.20 -23.36 7.17
CA ILE A 505 8.42 -22.12 7.26
C ILE A 505 6.94 -22.46 7.15
N ASP A 506 6.19 -22.16 8.21
CA ASP A 506 4.73 -22.26 8.20
C ASP A 506 4.11 -21.08 7.43
N LEU A 507 3.84 -21.30 6.15
CA LEU A 507 3.17 -20.33 5.28
C LEU A 507 1.64 -20.40 5.37
N GLY A 508 1.07 -21.46 5.98
CA GLY A 508 -0.37 -21.73 5.97
C GLY A 508 -0.94 -22.18 4.60
N PHE A 509 -0.09 -22.48 3.61
CA PHE A 509 -0.43 -23.06 2.31
C PHE A 509 0.74 -23.88 1.76
N ALA A 510 0.47 -24.72 0.75
CA ALA A 510 1.52 -25.41 -0.01
C ALA A 510 2.08 -24.47 -1.10
N PRO A 511 3.37 -24.08 -1.03
CA PRO A 511 3.97 -23.13 -1.98
C PRO A 511 4.34 -23.73 -3.35
#